data_AF-A0A2N2EMW6-F1
#
_entry.id   AF-A0A2N2EMW6-F1
#
_cell.length_a   1.000
_cell.length_b   1.000
_cell.length_c   1.000
_cell.angle_alpha   90.00
_cell.angle_beta   90.00
_cell.angle_gamma   90.00
#
_symmetry.space_group_name_H-M   'P 1'
#
loop_
_entity.id
_entity.type
_entity.pdbx_description
1 polymer ?
#
loop_
_entity_poly.entity_id
_entity_poly.type
_entity_poly.pdbx_seq_one_letter_code
_entity_poly.pdbx_strand_id
1 'polypeptide(L)'
;MTEAAAKRMNIFERYLTLWVAICMAVGITIGKILPQAVEALRGMEFGAGSQINIPIAILLWLMIYPMMLKVDFTSVLGVRRRPKGIFITLAVNWLVKPFSMALLGYVFFKHLFLPWIGPELADQYIAGVIILAAAPCTAMVFVWSYLTDGDPAYTLVQVALNDLIMLVAFAPLVTFLVSGASDLVVPFTVLLWAVFIFIVIPLTAGAVTRSALIKTRGKEWFEG
;
A
#
# COMPACT_ATOMS: atom_id res chain seq x y z
N MET A 1 -15.63 -35.86 16.50
CA MET A 1 -15.12 -34.88 15.51
C MET A 1 -15.67 -33.53 15.93
N THR A 2 -14.85 -32.69 16.58
CA THR A 2 -15.23 -31.33 16.94
C THR A 2 -15.41 -30.55 15.64
N GLU A 3 -16.63 -30.10 15.34
CA GLU A 3 -16.88 -29.17 14.24
C GLU A 3 -15.93 -27.97 14.40
N ALA A 4 -15.00 -27.80 13.46
CA ALA A 4 -14.21 -26.58 13.39
C ALA A 4 -15.19 -25.43 13.19
N ALA A 5 -15.24 -24.50 14.16
CA ALA A 5 -16.10 -23.33 14.09
C ALA A 5 -15.91 -22.63 12.74
N ALA A 6 -16.99 -22.46 11.96
CA ALA A 6 -16.93 -21.84 10.65
C ALA A 6 -16.24 -20.46 10.76
N LYS A 7 -15.25 -20.20 9.89
CA LYS A 7 -14.60 -18.88 9.82
C LYS A 7 -15.65 -17.80 9.62
N ARG A 8 -15.76 -16.88 10.58
CA ARG A 8 -16.71 -15.76 10.53
C ARG A 8 -15.93 -14.45 10.51
N MET A 9 -16.04 -13.73 9.40
CA MET A 9 -15.66 -12.32 9.36
C MET A 9 -16.66 -11.49 10.17
N ASN A 10 -16.18 -10.44 10.81
CA ASN A 10 -17.06 -9.49 11.49
C ASN A 10 -17.99 -8.81 10.47
N ILE A 11 -19.16 -8.33 10.90
CA ILE A 11 -20.12 -7.60 10.06
C ILE A 11 -19.44 -6.42 9.38
N PHE A 12 -18.54 -5.72 10.09
CA PHE A 12 -17.77 -4.62 9.53
C PHE A 12 -16.86 -5.05 8.37
N GLU A 13 -16.06 -6.11 8.56
CA GLU A 13 -15.15 -6.65 7.53
C GLU A 13 -15.93 -7.14 6.30
N ARG A 14 -17.07 -7.80 6.53
CA ARG A 14 -17.93 -8.33 5.48
C ARG A 14 -18.55 -7.22 4.62
N TYR A 15 -18.92 -6.09 5.21
CA TYR A 15 -19.50 -4.94 4.51
C TYR A 15 -18.50 -3.81 4.25
N LEU A 16 -17.19 -4.08 4.34
CA LEU A 16 -16.15 -3.07 4.18
C LEU A 16 -16.27 -2.29 2.88
N THR A 17 -16.58 -2.95 1.76
CA THR A 17 -16.79 -2.30 0.46
C THR A 17 -17.92 -1.27 0.49
N LEU A 18 -19.02 -1.56 1.20
CA LEU A 18 -20.14 -0.64 1.34
C LEU A 18 -19.75 0.56 2.20
N TRP A 19 -19.05 0.33 3.32
CA TRP A 19 -18.54 1.40 4.16
C TRP A 19 -17.59 2.32 3.40
N VAL A 20 -16.67 1.76 2.61
CA VAL A 20 -15.76 2.54 1.76
C VAL A 20 -16.55 3.36 0.73
N ALA A 21 -17.57 2.78 0.09
CA ALA A 21 -18.43 3.51 -0.86
C ALA A 21 -19.18 4.69 -0.19
N ILE A 22 -19.72 4.47 1.01
CA ILE A 22 -20.39 5.52 1.79
C ILE A 22 -19.38 6.62 2.16
N CYS A 23 -18.20 6.28 2.67
CA CYS A 23 -17.16 7.24 3.01
C CYS A 23 -16.71 8.07 1.79
N MET A 24 -16.58 7.45 0.62
CA MET A 24 -16.28 8.16 -0.63
C MET A 24 -17.42 9.13 -1.01
N ALA A 25 -18.67 8.68 -0.97
CA ALA A 25 -19.82 9.52 -1.32
C ALA A 25 -19.96 10.72 -0.37
N VAL A 26 -19.82 10.49 0.94
CA VAL A 26 -19.83 11.54 1.97
C VAL A 26 -18.66 12.50 1.78
N GLY A 27 -17.45 11.99 1.57
CA GLY A 27 -16.25 12.80 1.35
C GLY A 27 -16.36 13.72 0.12
N ILE A 28 -16.86 13.19 -0.99
CA ILE A 28 -17.11 13.98 -2.21
C ILE A 28 -18.18 15.06 -1.96
N THR A 29 -19.25 14.71 -1.26
CA THR A 29 -20.35 15.65 -0.96
C THR A 29 -19.86 16.78 -0.06
N ILE A 30 -19.12 16.47 1.01
CA ILE A 30 -18.51 17.47 1.88
C ILE A 30 -17.55 18.36 1.08
N GLY A 31 -16.70 17.77 0.23
CA GLY A 31 -15.76 18.54 -0.58
C GLY A 31 -16.43 19.49 -1.59
N LYS A 32 -17.64 19.18 -2.05
CA LYS A 32 -18.44 20.08 -2.91
C LYS A 32 -19.15 21.19 -2.12
N ILE A 33 -19.62 20.91 -0.90
CA ILE A 33 -20.39 21.88 -0.10
C ILE A 33 -19.45 22.85 0.66
N LEU A 34 -18.29 22.38 1.10
CA LEU A 34 -17.32 23.15 1.90
C LEU A 34 -15.93 23.17 1.24
N PRO A 35 -15.79 23.74 0.01
CA PRO A 35 -14.51 23.75 -0.71
C PRO A 35 -13.41 24.47 0.05
N GLN A 36 -13.73 25.57 0.74
CA GLN A 36 -12.78 26.34 1.55
C GLN A 36 -12.19 25.53 2.72
N ALA A 37 -12.98 24.66 3.34
CA ALA A 37 -12.49 23.79 4.41
C ALA A 37 -11.52 22.72 3.88
N VAL A 38 -11.79 22.18 2.69
CA VAL A 38 -10.90 21.22 2.02
C VAL A 38 -9.61 21.89 1.55
N GLU A 39 -9.67 23.12 1.04
CA GLU A 39 -8.50 23.90 0.68
C GLU A 39 -7.64 24.25 1.90
N ALA A 40 -8.26 24.66 3.01
CA ALA A 40 -7.56 24.90 4.27
C ALA A 40 -6.85 23.63 4.77
N LEU A 41 -7.54 22.48 4.72
CA LEU A 41 -6.93 21.18 5.03
C LEU A 41 -5.78 20.86 4.10
N ARG A 42 -5.94 21.05 2.77
CA ARG A 42 -4.90 20.81 1.76
C ARG A 42 -3.67 21.68 2.00
N GLY A 43 -3.87 22.94 2.35
CA GLY A 43 -2.80 23.91 2.65
C GLY A 43 -2.02 23.63 3.94
N MET A 44 -2.48 22.70 4.79
CA MET A 44 -1.70 22.20 5.93
C MET A 44 -0.60 21.24 5.46
N GLU A 45 0.42 21.77 4.79
CA GLU A 45 1.57 21.00 4.31
C GLU A 45 2.77 21.10 5.26
N PHE A 46 3.58 20.04 5.32
CA PHE A 46 4.80 20.01 6.14
C PHE A 46 5.94 20.78 5.42
N GLY A 47 6.01 22.10 5.60
CA GLY A 47 6.99 22.96 4.93
C GLY A 47 6.61 23.31 3.48
N ALA A 48 6.95 24.51 3.03
CA ALA A 48 6.54 25.02 1.73
C ALA A 48 7.08 24.14 0.57
N GLY A 49 6.16 23.47 -0.15
CA GLY A 49 6.48 22.71 -1.37
C GLY A 49 6.70 21.21 -1.20
N SER A 50 6.46 20.64 -0.01
CA SER A 50 6.60 19.20 0.21
C SER A 50 5.44 18.37 -0.36
N GLN A 51 4.29 18.98 -0.68
CA GLN A 51 3.06 18.30 -1.11
C GLN A 51 2.56 17.23 -0.11
N ILE A 52 3.11 17.21 1.11
CA ILE A 52 2.75 16.26 2.15
C ILE A 52 1.78 16.92 3.11
N ASN A 53 0.51 16.58 2.95
CA ASN A 53 -0.57 17.03 3.80
C ASN A 53 -0.46 16.41 5.21
N ILE A 54 -0.36 17.26 6.24
CA ILE A 54 -0.14 16.83 7.64
C ILE A 54 -1.26 15.90 8.14
N PRO A 55 -2.57 16.26 8.03
CA PRO A 55 -3.66 15.36 8.40
C PRO A 55 -3.58 13.98 7.73
N ILE A 56 -3.35 13.94 6.42
CA ILE A 56 -3.25 12.68 5.67
C ILE A 56 -2.03 11.90 6.13
N ALA A 57 -0.89 12.56 6.35
CA ALA A 57 0.33 11.91 6.79
C ALA A 57 0.15 11.22 8.15
N ILE A 58 -0.52 11.87 9.10
CA ILE A 58 -0.84 11.29 10.42
C ILE A 58 -1.74 10.06 10.27
N LEU A 59 -2.80 10.14 9.45
CA LEU A 59 -3.70 9.01 9.20
C LEU A 59 -2.98 7.82 8.55
N LEU A 60 -2.12 8.09 7.56
CA LEU A 60 -1.29 7.07 6.93
C LEU A 60 -0.32 6.45 7.94
N TRP A 61 0.31 7.24 8.80
CA TRP A 61 1.19 6.73 9.85
C TRP A 61 0.44 5.84 10.85
N LEU A 62 -0.75 6.26 11.28
CA LEU A 62 -1.61 5.47 12.17
C LEU A 62 -1.98 4.12 11.55
N MET A 63 -2.10 4.05 10.23
CA MET A 63 -2.38 2.82 9.49
C MET A 63 -1.12 1.96 9.26
N ILE A 64 0.01 2.58 8.86
CA ILE A 64 1.23 1.88 8.47
C ILE A 64 1.98 1.37 9.71
N TYR A 65 2.02 2.13 10.80
CA TYR A 65 2.78 1.76 12.00
C TYR A 65 2.35 0.41 12.62
N PRO A 66 1.06 0.13 12.84
CA PRO A 66 0.61 -1.19 13.34
C PRO A 66 0.96 -2.34 12.41
N MET A 67 0.95 -2.10 11.10
CA MET A 67 1.35 -3.10 10.11
C MET A 67 2.85 -3.38 10.21
N MET A 68 3.69 -2.36 10.32
CA MET A 68 5.14 -2.49 10.46
C MET A 68 5.54 -3.20 11.77
N LEU A 69 4.79 -3.01 12.85
CA LEU A 69 4.99 -3.76 14.11
C LEU A 69 4.80 -5.27 13.95
N LYS A 70 3.98 -5.71 12.98
CA LYS A 70 3.75 -7.13 12.68
C LYS A 70 4.83 -7.73 11.78
N VAL A 71 5.73 -6.91 11.22
CA VAL A 71 6.84 -7.39 10.40
C VAL A 71 7.87 -8.08 11.29
N ASP A 72 8.08 -9.37 11.04
CA ASP A 72 9.07 -10.17 11.76
C ASP A 72 10.30 -10.44 10.90
N PHE A 73 11.38 -9.72 11.19
CA PHE A 73 12.68 -9.90 10.52
C PHE A 73 13.29 -11.29 10.73
N THR A 74 12.96 -11.98 11.82
CA THR A 74 13.45 -13.36 12.02
C THR A 74 12.77 -14.35 11.08
N SER A 75 11.51 -14.09 10.74
CA SER A 75 10.74 -14.90 9.78
C SER A 75 11.27 -14.76 8.34
N VAL A 76 11.95 -13.66 7.99
CA VAL A 76 12.60 -13.48 6.67
C VAL A 76 13.64 -14.59 6.39
N LEU A 77 14.28 -15.16 7.41
CA LEU A 77 15.18 -16.32 7.23
C LEU A 77 14.43 -17.58 6.78
N GLY A 78 13.12 -17.67 7.08
CA GLY A 78 12.22 -18.73 6.67
C GLY A 78 11.91 -18.77 5.17
N VAL A 79 12.22 -17.70 4.40
CA VAL A 79 12.08 -17.63 2.93
C VAL A 79 12.68 -18.86 2.24
N ARG A 80 13.81 -19.37 2.76
CA ARG A 80 14.54 -20.52 2.19
C ARG A 80 13.75 -21.83 2.21
N ARG A 81 12.73 -21.96 3.07
CA ARG A 81 11.97 -23.22 3.22
C ARG A 81 11.01 -23.47 2.06
N ARG A 82 10.47 -22.41 1.43
CA ARG A 82 9.49 -22.51 0.33
C ARG A 82 9.71 -21.42 -0.73
N PRO A 83 10.80 -21.49 -1.53
CA PRO A 83 11.19 -20.42 -2.44
C PRO A 83 10.28 -20.28 -3.67
N LYS A 84 9.65 -21.38 -4.11
CA LYS A 84 8.81 -21.38 -5.33
C LYS A 84 7.63 -20.41 -5.24
N GLY A 85 6.88 -20.45 -4.13
CA GLY A 85 5.73 -19.56 -3.93
C GLY A 85 6.14 -18.09 -3.84
N ILE A 86 7.25 -17.81 -3.16
CA ILE A 86 7.81 -16.46 -3.05
C ILE A 86 8.23 -15.94 -4.42
N PHE A 87 8.92 -16.74 -5.23
CA PHE A 87 9.33 -16.34 -6.57
C PHE A 87 8.12 -15.98 -7.46
N ILE A 88 7.07 -16.80 -7.42
CA ILE A 88 5.82 -16.52 -8.15
C ILE A 88 5.21 -15.21 -7.67
N THR A 89 5.05 -15.02 -6.36
CA THR A 89 4.50 -13.79 -5.79
C THR A 89 5.32 -12.56 -6.18
N LEU A 90 6.65 -12.65 -6.15
CA LEU A 90 7.54 -11.55 -6.55
C LEU A 90 7.44 -11.24 -8.03
N ALA A 91 7.45 -12.26 -8.89
CA ALA A 91 7.29 -12.08 -10.33
C ALA A 91 5.93 -11.45 -10.64
N VAL A 92 4.85 -11.91 -10.00
CA VAL A 92 3.52 -11.33 -10.19
C VAL A 92 3.47 -9.89 -9.70
N ASN A 93 4.01 -9.59 -8.52
CA ASN A 93 3.91 -8.25 -7.92
C ASN A 93 4.80 -7.20 -8.60
N TRP A 94 6.00 -7.58 -9.03
CA TRP A 94 7.00 -6.65 -9.55
C TRP A 94 7.09 -6.62 -11.07
N LEU A 95 6.69 -7.69 -11.75
CA LEU A 95 6.72 -7.78 -13.21
C LEU A 95 5.31 -7.80 -13.81
N VAL A 96 4.43 -8.71 -13.40
CA VAL A 96 3.13 -8.83 -14.07
C VAL A 96 2.21 -7.66 -13.72
N LYS A 97 2.03 -7.34 -12.43
CA LYS A 97 1.06 -6.36 -11.95
C LYS A 97 1.35 -4.93 -12.46
N PRO A 98 2.58 -4.39 -12.35
CA PRO A 98 2.85 -3.01 -12.75
C PRO A 98 2.81 -2.82 -14.26
N PHE A 99 3.32 -3.78 -15.03
CA PHE A 99 3.34 -3.71 -16.50
C PHE A 99 1.96 -3.92 -17.10
N SER A 100 1.19 -4.89 -16.59
CA SER A 100 -0.20 -5.07 -17.02
C SER A 100 -1.04 -3.83 -16.70
N MET A 101 -0.85 -3.20 -15.55
CA MET A 101 -1.54 -1.96 -15.21
C MET A 101 -1.09 -0.77 -16.05
N ALA A 102 0.19 -0.65 -16.39
CA ALA A 102 0.65 0.37 -17.33
C ALA A 102 0.02 0.19 -18.72
N LEU A 103 -0.01 -1.05 -19.22
CA LEU A 103 -0.65 -1.38 -20.51
C LEU A 103 -2.16 -1.08 -20.48
N LEU A 104 -2.87 -1.55 -19.45
CA LEU A 104 -4.30 -1.30 -19.31
C LEU A 104 -4.58 0.20 -19.12
N GLY A 105 -3.81 0.89 -18.29
CA GLY A 105 -3.93 2.34 -18.12
C GLY A 105 -3.75 3.09 -19.43
N TYR A 106 -2.73 2.74 -20.21
CA TYR A 106 -2.50 3.32 -21.53
C TYR A 106 -3.68 3.06 -22.48
N VAL A 107 -4.13 1.81 -22.61
CA VAL A 107 -5.26 1.45 -23.49
C VAL A 107 -6.53 2.19 -23.10
N PHE A 108 -6.89 2.20 -21.82
CA PHE A 108 -8.13 2.82 -21.40
C PHE A 108 -8.06 4.35 -21.41
N PHE A 109 -7.00 4.97 -20.87
CA PHE A 109 -6.95 6.43 -20.74
C PHE A 109 -6.50 7.15 -22.01
N LYS A 110 -5.58 6.58 -22.81
CA LYS A 110 -5.09 7.21 -24.06
C LYS A 110 -5.86 6.79 -25.31
N HIS A 111 -6.53 5.63 -25.34
CA HIS A 111 -7.33 5.23 -26.51
C HIS A 111 -8.84 5.34 -26.29
N LEU A 112 -9.39 4.82 -25.19
CA LEU A 112 -10.84 4.75 -25.01
C LEU A 112 -11.42 6.06 -24.45
N PHE A 113 -10.81 6.59 -23.39
CA PHE A 113 -11.36 7.71 -22.61
C PHE A 113 -10.76 9.07 -22.97
N LEU A 114 -9.71 9.11 -23.81
CA LEU A 114 -9.05 10.35 -24.22
C LEU A 114 -10.03 11.44 -24.69
N PRO A 115 -11.07 11.15 -25.49
CA PRO A 115 -12.03 12.18 -25.92
C PRO A 115 -12.87 12.77 -24.78
N TRP A 116 -12.99 12.08 -23.64
CA TRP A 116 -13.82 12.51 -22.50
C TRP A 116 -13.02 13.21 -21.40
N ILE A 117 -11.76 12.82 -21.20
CA ILE A 117 -10.91 13.34 -20.11
C ILE A 117 -9.83 14.31 -20.59
N GLY A 118 -9.46 14.27 -21.87
CA GLY A 118 -8.36 15.07 -22.41
C GLY A 118 -6.96 14.50 -22.10
N PRO A 119 -5.92 15.00 -22.77
CA PRO A 119 -4.58 14.42 -22.71
C PRO A 119 -3.92 14.57 -21.33
N GLU A 120 -4.08 15.71 -20.67
CA GLU A 120 -3.43 15.99 -19.39
C GLU A 120 -3.94 15.07 -18.26
N LEU A 121 -5.27 14.91 -18.15
CA LEU A 121 -5.85 13.99 -17.16
C LEU A 121 -5.54 12.53 -17.49
N ALA A 122 -5.45 12.17 -18.77
CA ALA A 122 -5.04 10.82 -19.16
C ALA A 122 -3.62 10.50 -18.64
N ASP A 123 -2.67 11.42 -18.78
CA ASP A 123 -1.30 11.25 -18.28
C ASP A 123 -1.25 11.15 -16.74
N GLN A 124 -2.03 11.99 -16.05
CA GLN A 124 -2.14 11.94 -14.58
C GLN A 124 -2.76 10.63 -14.09
N TYR A 125 -3.82 10.13 -14.76
CA TYR A 125 -4.47 8.88 -14.40
C TYR A 125 -3.58 7.67 -14.68
N ILE A 126 -2.84 7.66 -15.80
CA ILE A 126 -1.84 6.62 -16.09
C ILE A 126 -0.77 6.58 -15.00
N ALA A 127 -0.21 7.74 -14.64
CA ALA A 127 0.77 7.83 -13.57
C ALA A 127 0.20 7.29 -12.24
N GLY A 128 -1.03 7.70 -11.90
CA GLY A 128 -1.74 7.26 -10.70
C GLY A 128 -1.96 5.75 -10.63
N VAL A 129 -2.46 5.12 -11.71
CA VAL A 129 -2.69 3.67 -11.70
C VAL A 129 -1.39 2.86 -11.65
N ILE A 130 -0.31 3.36 -12.25
CA ILE A 130 1.01 2.71 -12.17
C ILE A 130 1.55 2.80 -10.74
N ILE A 131 1.44 3.96 -10.08
CA ILE A 131 1.83 4.14 -8.67
C ILE A 131 1.05 3.19 -7.76
N LEU A 132 -0.28 3.13 -7.94
CA LEU A 132 -1.15 2.22 -7.19
C LEU A 132 -0.81 0.74 -7.45
N ALA A 133 -0.45 0.40 -8.68
CA ALA A 133 -0.02 -0.95 -9.04
C ALA A 133 1.36 -1.30 -8.44
N ALA A 134 2.30 -0.36 -8.37
CA ALA A 134 3.60 -0.67 -7.77
C ALA A 134 3.52 -0.86 -6.24
N ALA A 135 2.50 -0.31 -5.58
CA ALA A 135 2.31 -0.48 -4.15
C ALA A 135 1.81 -1.91 -3.80
N PRO A 136 2.50 -2.65 -2.93
CA PRO A 136 2.00 -3.90 -2.38
C PRO A 136 0.91 -3.62 -1.33
N CYS A 137 -0.08 -4.52 -1.24
CA CYS A 137 -1.05 -4.48 -0.14
C CYS A 137 -0.69 -5.58 0.86
N THR A 138 -0.63 -5.23 2.14
CA THR A 138 -0.17 -6.12 3.20
C THR A 138 -1.33 -6.65 4.04
N ALA A 139 -2.21 -5.75 4.51
CA ALA A 139 -3.34 -6.09 5.37
C ALA A 139 -4.35 -7.01 4.69
N MET A 140 -4.73 -6.72 3.44
CA MET A 140 -5.73 -7.51 2.73
C MET A 140 -5.22 -8.92 2.41
N VAL A 141 -3.92 -9.09 2.17
CA VAL A 141 -3.32 -10.41 1.92
C VAL A 141 -3.45 -11.32 3.14
N PHE A 142 -3.36 -10.80 4.36
CA PHE A 142 -3.60 -11.59 5.57
C PHE A 142 -5.05 -12.04 5.68
N VAL A 143 -6.02 -11.18 5.35
CA VAL A 143 -7.44 -11.55 5.35
C VAL A 143 -7.71 -12.63 4.30
N TRP A 144 -7.21 -12.46 3.08
CA TRP A 144 -7.36 -13.48 2.03
C TRP A 144 -6.67 -14.79 2.41
N SER A 145 -5.45 -14.75 2.92
CA SER A 145 -4.75 -15.94 3.41
C SER A 145 -5.54 -16.63 4.51
N TYR A 146 -6.09 -15.88 5.46
CA TYR A 146 -6.99 -16.42 6.46
C TYR A 146 -8.24 -17.05 5.83
N LEU A 147 -8.87 -16.43 4.84
CA LEU A 147 -10.07 -17.00 4.20
C LEU A 147 -9.77 -18.26 3.36
N THR A 148 -8.57 -18.39 2.81
CA THR A 148 -8.18 -19.53 1.97
C THR A 148 -7.41 -20.63 2.72
N ASP A 149 -7.47 -20.65 4.06
CA ASP A 149 -6.69 -21.58 4.90
C ASP A 149 -5.18 -21.55 4.63
N GLY A 150 -4.67 -20.37 4.26
CA GLY A 150 -3.26 -20.11 4.04
C GLY A 150 -2.45 -20.12 5.33
N ASP A 151 -1.14 -20.36 5.18
CA ASP A 151 -0.17 -20.35 6.27
C ASP A 151 0.16 -18.89 6.67
N PRO A 152 -0.26 -18.43 7.87
CA PRO A 152 -0.07 -17.04 8.28
C PRO A 152 1.41 -16.66 8.43
N ALA A 153 2.26 -17.60 8.87
CA ALA A 153 3.69 -17.37 9.00
C ALA A 153 4.32 -17.22 7.61
N TYR A 154 3.92 -18.05 6.66
CA TYR A 154 4.39 -17.92 5.27
C TYR A 154 3.90 -16.62 4.61
N THR A 155 2.66 -16.21 4.86
CA THR A 155 2.12 -14.93 4.39
C THR A 155 2.90 -13.76 4.98
N LEU A 156 3.21 -13.80 6.28
CA LEU A 156 4.01 -12.77 6.93
C LEU A 156 5.39 -12.64 6.28
N VAL A 157 6.04 -13.77 5.99
CA VAL A 157 7.33 -13.78 5.28
C VAL A 157 7.23 -13.18 3.89
N GLN A 158 6.18 -13.50 3.14
CA GLN A 158 5.95 -12.93 1.80
C GLN A 158 5.74 -11.41 1.86
N VAL A 159 4.92 -10.95 2.80
CA VAL A 159 4.62 -9.53 3.00
C VAL A 159 5.90 -8.77 3.39
N ALA A 160 6.64 -9.27 4.38
CA ALA A 160 7.88 -8.65 4.83
C ALA A 160 8.93 -8.53 3.72
N LEU A 161 9.06 -9.57 2.88
CA LEU A 161 9.98 -9.54 1.74
C LEU A 161 9.52 -8.53 0.68
N ASN A 162 8.23 -8.44 0.42
CA ASN A 162 7.68 -7.48 -0.54
C ASN A 162 7.89 -6.04 -0.08
N ASP A 163 7.65 -5.75 1.19
CA ASP A 163 7.87 -4.43 1.79
C ASP A 163 9.35 -4.03 1.75
N LEU A 164 10.28 -4.98 1.97
CA LEU A 164 11.71 -4.73 1.86
C LEU A 164 12.13 -4.42 0.42
N ILE A 165 11.61 -5.17 -0.56
CA ILE A 165 11.88 -4.91 -1.98
C ILE A 165 11.28 -3.56 -2.39
N MET A 166 10.13 -3.19 -1.85
CA MET A 166 9.49 -1.91 -2.13
C MET A 166 10.39 -0.71 -1.81
N LEU A 167 11.18 -0.77 -0.74
CA LEU A 167 12.11 0.31 -0.38
C LEU A 167 13.11 0.67 -1.49
N VAL A 168 13.49 -0.31 -2.32
CA VAL A 168 14.52 -0.14 -3.35
C VAL A 168 13.96 -0.16 -4.76
N ALA A 169 12.94 -0.99 -5.03
CA ALA A 169 12.43 -1.23 -6.37
C ALA A 169 11.27 -0.28 -6.74
N PHE A 170 10.53 0.25 -5.76
CA PHE A 170 9.34 1.06 -6.03
C PHE A 170 9.66 2.31 -6.84
N ALA A 171 10.57 3.17 -6.35
CA ALA A 171 10.86 4.44 -7.00
C ALA A 171 11.46 4.26 -8.41
N PRO A 172 12.45 3.38 -8.65
CA PRO A 172 12.98 3.13 -9.98
C PRO A 172 11.94 2.54 -10.94
N LEU A 173 11.15 1.54 -10.49
CA LEU A 173 10.16 0.88 -11.35
C LEU A 173 9.04 1.83 -11.76
N VAL A 174 8.49 2.61 -10.82
CA VAL A 174 7.46 3.60 -11.11
C VAL A 174 8.00 4.66 -12.05
N THR A 175 9.20 5.18 -11.80
CA THR A 175 9.81 6.20 -12.67
C THR A 175 10.00 5.68 -14.09
N PHE A 176 10.44 4.42 -14.24
CA PHE A 176 10.60 3.77 -15.53
C PHE A 176 9.27 3.59 -16.26
N LEU A 177 8.26 3.04 -15.58
CA LEU A 177 6.97 2.75 -16.20
C LEU A 177 6.16 4.00 -16.51
N VAL A 178 6.18 5.01 -15.62
CA VAL A 178 5.45 6.26 -15.86
C VAL A 178 6.10 7.03 -17.00
N SER A 179 7.43 7.22 -16.98
CA SER A 179 8.14 7.89 -18.09
C SER A 179 7.99 7.16 -19.43
N GLY A 180 7.73 5.85 -19.42
CA GLY A 180 7.49 5.06 -20.63
C GLY A 180 6.03 5.07 -21.12
N ALA A 181 5.07 5.41 -20.25
CA ALA A 181 3.63 5.32 -20.53
C ALA A 181 2.92 6.68 -20.55
N SER A 182 3.51 7.72 -19.99
CA SER A 182 3.01 9.09 -19.99
C SER A 182 4.13 10.11 -20.18
N ASP A 183 3.78 11.31 -20.63
CA ASP A 183 4.71 12.44 -20.77
C ASP A 183 5.01 13.12 -19.41
N LEU A 184 4.49 12.56 -18.31
CA LEU A 184 4.58 13.12 -16.98
C LEU A 184 5.90 12.69 -16.33
N VAL A 185 6.80 13.64 -16.13
CA VAL A 185 8.05 13.40 -15.41
C VAL A 185 7.76 13.34 -13.92
N VAL A 186 7.83 12.13 -13.38
CA VAL A 186 7.67 11.90 -11.94
C VAL A 186 8.96 12.35 -11.23
N PRO A 187 8.91 13.33 -10.32
CA PRO A 187 10.10 13.80 -9.62
C PRO A 187 10.63 12.71 -8.68
N PHE A 188 11.73 12.06 -9.08
CA PHE A 188 12.34 10.94 -8.35
C PHE A 188 12.64 11.29 -6.89
N THR A 189 13.10 12.52 -6.63
CA THR A 189 13.37 13.03 -5.28
C THR A 189 12.12 13.02 -4.40
N VAL A 190 10.94 13.34 -4.95
CA VAL A 190 9.67 13.32 -4.20
C VAL A 190 9.27 11.89 -3.87
N LEU A 191 9.42 10.95 -4.81
CA LEU A 191 9.16 9.53 -4.53
C LEU A 191 10.09 8.98 -3.46
N LEU A 192 11.38 9.34 -3.50
CA LEU A 192 12.34 8.94 -2.47
C LEU A 192 11.95 9.48 -1.10
N TRP A 193 11.57 10.75 -1.01
CA TRP A 193 11.10 11.34 0.26
C TRP A 193 9.80 10.68 0.75
N ALA A 194 8.87 10.38 -0.16
CA ALA A 194 7.65 9.66 0.20
C ALA A 194 7.97 8.26 0.74
N VAL A 195 8.85 7.49 0.08
CA VAL A 195 9.28 6.17 0.55
C VAL A 195 9.98 6.29 1.91
N PHE A 196 10.84 7.29 2.09
CA PHE A 196 11.53 7.50 3.35
C PHE A 196 10.54 7.81 4.49
N ILE A 197 9.67 8.80 4.32
CA ILE A 197 8.75 9.29 5.35
C ILE A 197 7.64 8.29 5.67
N PHE A 198 7.08 7.64 4.64
CA PHE A 198 5.92 6.76 4.81
C PHE A 198 6.27 5.28 4.98
N ILE A 199 7.49 4.86 4.65
CA ILE A 199 7.88 3.45 4.76
C ILE A 199 9.09 3.29 5.67
N VAL A 200 10.21 3.94 5.39
CA VAL A 200 11.45 3.74 6.16
C VAL A 200 11.28 4.14 7.63
N ILE A 201 10.71 5.32 7.90
CA ILE A 201 10.53 5.76 9.29
C ILE A 201 9.54 4.86 10.06
N PRO A 202 8.33 4.54 9.57
CA PRO A 202 7.44 3.62 10.27
C PRO A 202 8.02 2.20 10.43
N LEU A 203 8.75 1.70 9.43
CA LEU A 203 9.39 0.38 9.50
C LEU A 203 10.46 0.34 10.59
N THR A 204 11.35 1.34 10.62
CA THR A 204 12.41 1.44 11.66
C THR A 204 11.81 1.63 13.04
N ALA A 205 10.82 2.51 13.19
CA ALA A 205 10.10 2.70 14.45
C ALA A 205 9.42 1.39 14.89
N GLY A 206 8.72 0.71 13.99
CA GLY A 206 8.08 -0.59 14.26
C GLY A 206 9.09 -1.66 14.67
N ALA A 207 10.22 -1.76 13.98
CA ALA A 207 11.28 -2.72 14.30
C ALA A 207 11.89 -2.48 15.69
N VAL A 208 12.16 -1.22 16.04
CA VAL A 208 12.69 -0.82 17.35
C VAL A 208 11.66 -1.09 18.44
N THR A 209 10.42 -0.65 18.26
CA THR A 209 9.35 -0.86 19.26
C THR A 209 9.07 -2.34 19.47
N ARG A 210 8.99 -3.15 18.41
CA ARG A 210 8.83 -4.61 18.50
C ARG A 210 9.98 -5.23 19.29
N SER A 211 11.21 -4.87 18.97
CA SER A 211 12.39 -5.41 19.66
C SER A 211 12.42 -5.05 21.14
N ALA A 212 12.04 -3.82 21.49
CA ALA A 212 11.95 -3.36 22.88
C ALA A 212 10.82 -4.07 23.65
N LEU A 213 9.65 -4.23 23.04
CA LEU A 213 8.50 -4.91 23.66
C LEU A 213 8.75 -6.41 23.86
N ILE A 214 9.36 -7.09 22.89
CA ILE A 214 9.69 -8.52 23.04
C ILE A 214 10.74 -8.71 24.14
N LYS A 215 11.73 -7.82 24.25
CA LYS A 215 12.73 -7.87 25.33
C LYS A 215 12.13 -7.62 26.71
N THR A 216 11.09 -6.80 26.82
CA THR A 216 10.52 -6.38 28.12
C THR A 216 9.34 -7.25 28.57
N ARG A 217 8.49 -7.72 27.65
CA ARG A 217 7.24 -8.44 27.95
C ARG A 217 7.21 -9.89 27.44
N GLY A 218 8.24 -10.31 26.72
CA GLY A 218 8.33 -11.65 26.13
C GLY A 218 7.56 -11.77 24.81
N LYS A 219 7.88 -12.83 24.06
CA LYS A 219 7.32 -13.07 22.71
C LYS A 219 5.84 -13.47 22.75
N GLU A 220 5.45 -14.28 23.74
CA GLU A 220 4.07 -14.76 23.90
C GLU A 220 3.07 -13.62 24.20
N TRP A 221 3.49 -12.59 24.95
CA TRP A 221 2.65 -11.41 25.21
C TRP A 221 2.46 -10.53 23.96
N PHE A 222 3.46 -10.48 23.07
CA PHE A 222 3.42 -9.63 21.88
C PHE A 222 2.63 -10.27 20.72
N GLU A 223 2.65 -11.61 20.62
CA GLU A 223 1.98 -12.36 19.55
C GLU A 223 0.56 -12.83 19.93
N GLY A 224 0.18 -12.69 21.20
CA GLY A 224 -1.15 -13.05 21.74
C GLY A 224 -2.27 -12.07 21.43
#